data_AF-A0A383D613-F1
#
_entry.id   AF-A0A383D613-F1
#
_cell.length_a   1.000
_cell.length_b   1.000
_cell.length_c   1.000
_cell.angle_alpha   90.00
_cell.angle_beta   90.00
_cell.angle_gamma   90.00
#
_symmetry.space_group_name_H-M   'P 1'
#
loop_
_entity.id
_entity.type
_entity.pdbx_description
1 polymer ?
#
loop_
_entity_poly.entity_id
_entity_poly.type
_entity_poly.pdbx_seq_one_letter_code
_entity_poly.pdbx_strand_id
1 'polypeptide(L)'
;MNEVAIIPLANLLLGFLPVILLIGIMKLWGLNALQPIYANFRMLIQLLLIGYVLTYIFETDQPIIILLVILFMILMSSWIALRPLQERGIKAFLVVVASLGLSGLAVLFLISQFIVELPRWFEPSFIIPIAGMIFANSMNTVSLAGERLFTEQERGKNY
;
A
#
# COMPACT_ATOMS: atom_id res chain seq x y z
N MET A 1 9.84 -30.75 6.68
CA MET A 1 9.87 -29.87 5.50
C MET A 1 8.43 -29.73 5.04
N ASN A 2 7.75 -28.64 5.39
CA ASN A 2 6.38 -28.44 4.94
C ASN A 2 6.46 -28.22 3.42
N GLU A 3 5.86 -29.13 2.65
CA GLU A 3 5.65 -28.91 1.23
C GLU A 3 4.93 -27.58 1.08
N VAL A 4 5.59 -26.61 0.42
CA VAL A 4 4.93 -25.37 0.02
C VAL A 4 3.77 -25.81 -0.86
N ALA A 5 2.54 -25.70 -0.35
CA ALA A 5 1.35 -26.04 -1.12
C ALA A 5 1.30 -25.11 -2.32
N ILE A 6 1.78 -25.59 -3.47
CA ILE A 6 1.77 -24.85 -4.72
C ILE A 6 0.30 -24.63 -5.06
N ILE A 7 -0.16 -23.38 -4.92
CA ILE A 7 -1.54 -23.03 -5.24
C ILE A 7 -1.74 -23.33 -6.73
N PRO A 8 -2.64 -24.26 -7.09
CA PRO A 8 -2.89 -24.58 -8.49
C PRO A 8 -3.33 -23.33 -9.22
N LEU A 9 -2.84 -23.14 -10.46
CA LEU A 9 -3.21 -21.97 -11.27
C LEU A 9 -4.74 -21.83 -11.41
N ALA A 10 -5.46 -22.95 -11.46
CA ALA A 10 -6.92 -23.00 -11.46
C ALA A 10 -7.55 -22.30 -10.24
N ASN A 11 -6.96 -22.44 -9.04
CA ASN A 11 -7.48 -21.81 -7.83
C ASN A 11 -7.16 -20.31 -7.79
N LEU A 12 -6.01 -19.90 -8.34
CA LEU A 12 -5.64 -18.50 -8.53
C LEU A 12 -6.62 -17.78 -9.47
N LEU A 13 -7.12 -18.45 -10.50
CA LEU A 13 -8.12 -17.89 -11.42
C LEU A 13 -9.43 -17.52 -10.71
N LEU A 14 -9.78 -18.18 -9.60
CA LEU A 14 -10.96 -17.82 -8.80
C LEU A 14 -10.84 -16.40 -8.21
N GLY A 15 -9.63 -15.91 -7.96
CA GLY A 15 -9.39 -14.54 -7.50
C GLY A 15 -9.82 -13.46 -8.49
N PHE A 16 -9.99 -13.81 -9.77
CA PHE A 16 -10.49 -12.90 -10.80
C PHE A 16 -12.01 -12.80 -10.85
N LEU A 17 -12.73 -13.68 -10.14
CA LEU A 17 -14.20 -13.71 -10.15
C LEU A 17 -14.84 -12.35 -9.79
N PRO A 18 -14.38 -11.62 -8.74
CA PRO A 18 -14.93 -10.31 -8.41
C PRO A 18 -14.70 -9.27 -9.52
N VAL A 19 -13.56 -9.36 -10.21
CA VAL A 19 -13.20 -8.45 -11.31
C VAL A 19 -14.11 -8.69 -12.52
N ILE A 20 -14.37 -9.96 -12.86
CA ILE A 20 -15.29 -10.34 -13.94
C ILE A 20 -16.71 -9.86 -13.62
N LEU A 21 -17.17 -10.05 -12.38
CA LEU A 21 -18.47 -9.54 -11.92
C LEU A 21 -18.56 -8.01 -12.06
N LEU A 22 -17.55 -7.28 -11.60
CA LEU A 22 -17.49 -5.83 -11.71
C LEU A 22 -17.58 -5.36 -13.17
N ILE A 23 -16.82 -5.98 -14.08
CA ILE A 23 -16.85 -5.67 -15.51
C ILE A 23 -18.24 -5.94 -16.09
N GLY A 24 -18.89 -7.04 -15.68
CA GLY A 24 -20.26 -7.36 -16.07
C GLY A 24 -21.26 -6.28 -15.66
N ILE A 25 -21.21 -5.83 -14.40
CA ILE A 25 -22.06 -4.74 -13.88
C ILE A 25 -21.80 -3.43 -14.62
N MET A 26 -20.53 -3.05 -14.83
CA MET A 26 -20.17 -1.84 -15.57
C MET A 26 -20.70 -1.85 -17.00
N LYS A 27 -20.63 -3.01 -17.68
CA LYS A 27 -21.18 -3.16 -19.04
C LYS A 27 -22.70 -3.05 -19.05
N LEU A 28 -23.39 -3.62 -18.06
CA LEU A 28 -24.85 -3.51 -17.93
C LEU A 28 -25.30 -2.06 -17.70
N TRP A 29 -24.48 -1.26 -17.00
CA TRP A 29 -24.76 0.16 -16.74
C TRP A 29 -24.25 1.10 -17.86
N GLY A 30 -23.74 0.55 -18.97
CA GLY A 30 -23.27 1.35 -20.11
C GLY A 30 -21.94 2.09 -19.89
N LEU A 31 -21.16 1.73 -18.86
CA LEU A 31 -19.84 2.31 -18.63
C LEU A 31 -18.76 1.65 -19.49
N ASN A 32 -17.66 2.38 -19.70
CA ASN A 32 -16.50 1.91 -20.46
C ASN A 32 -15.76 0.76 -19.75
N ALA A 33 -16.14 -0.48 -20.06
CA ALA A 33 -15.57 -1.71 -19.51
C ALA A 33 -14.09 -1.96 -19.87
N LEU A 34 -13.51 -1.23 -20.83
CA LEU A 34 -12.09 -1.37 -21.20
C LEU A 34 -11.14 -0.74 -20.18
N GLN A 35 -11.56 0.32 -19.48
CA GLN A 35 -10.75 0.98 -18.45
C GLN A 35 -10.40 0.07 -17.25
N PRO A 36 -11.36 -0.64 -16.62
CA PRO A 36 -11.04 -1.53 -15.50
C PRO A 36 -10.16 -2.71 -15.94
N ILE A 37 -10.32 -3.22 -17.16
CA ILE A 37 -9.48 -4.30 -17.70
C ILE A 37 -8.02 -3.81 -17.81
N TYR A 38 -7.81 -2.65 -18.43
CA TYR A 38 -6.47 -2.07 -18.55
C TYR A 38 -5.84 -1.77 -17.18
N ALA A 39 -6.61 -1.19 -16.25
CA ALA A 39 -6.14 -0.89 -14.91
C ALA A 39 -5.75 -2.16 -14.14
N ASN A 40 -6.55 -3.22 -14.25
CA ASN A 40 -6.28 -4.49 -13.59
C ASN A 40 -5.01 -5.16 -14.15
N PHE A 41 -4.86 -5.18 -15.47
CA PHE A 41 -3.66 -5.73 -16.11
C PHE A 41 -2.38 -4.98 -15.70
N ARG A 42 -2.42 -3.64 -15.69
CA ARG A 42 -1.29 -2.81 -15.21
C ARG A 42 -0.95 -3.10 -13.74
N MET A 43 -1.97 -3.24 -12.89
CA MET A 43 -1.79 -3.55 -11.47
C MET A 43 -1.17 -4.95 -11.27
N LEU A 44 -1.60 -5.96 -12.04
CA LEU A 44 -1.04 -7.30 -11.96
C LEU A 44 0.44 -7.32 -12.32
N ILE A 45 0.80 -6.69 -13.44
CA ILE A 45 2.22 -6.59 -13.85
C ILE A 45 3.02 -5.90 -12.75
N GLN A 46 2.52 -4.80 -12.20
CA GLN A 46 3.20 -4.08 -11.12
C GLN A 46 3.41 -4.98 -9.88
N LEU A 47 2.39 -5.73 -9.45
CA LEU A 47 2.50 -6.63 -8.29
C LEU A 47 3.46 -7.78 -8.54
N LEU A 48 3.47 -8.37 -9.74
CA LEU A 48 4.42 -9.42 -10.11
C LEU A 48 5.87 -8.91 -10.10
N LEU A 49 6.10 -7.71 -10.65
CA LEU A 49 7.42 -7.08 -10.64
C LEU A 49 7.90 -6.80 -9.22
N ILE A 50 7.05 -6.20 -8.38
CA ILE A 50 7.40 -5.96 -6.97
C ILE A 50 7.63 -7.28 -6.24
N GLY A 51 6.81 -8.30 -6.48
CA GLY A 51 6.98 -9.63 -5.91
C GLY A 51 8.35 -10.24 -6.23
N TYR A 52 8.79 -10.13 -7.49
CA TYR A 52 10.12 -10.58 -7.91
C TYR A 52 11.27 -9.80 -7.23
N VAL A 53 11.11 -8.49 -7.04
CA VAL A 53 12.09 -7.68 -6.29
C VAL A 53 12.12 -8.10 -4.81
N LEU A 54 10.95 -8.38 -4.23
CA LEU A 54 10.85 -8.80 -2.83
C LEU A 54 11.48 -10.17 -2.58
N THR A 55 11.39 -11.13 -3.50
CA THR A 55 12.08 -12.42 -3.32
C THR A 55 13.58 -12.23 -3.16
N TYR A 56 14.19 -11.33 -3.93
CA TYR A 56 15.61 -11.00 -3.79
C TYR A 56 15.94 -10.29 -2.48
N ILE A 57 15.08 -9.37 -2.04
CA ILE A 57 15.25 -8.66 -0.76
C ILE A 57 15.15 -9.64 0.42
N PHE A 58 14.23 -10.61 0.36
CA PHE A 58 14.02 -11.59 1.43
C PHE A 58 15.18 -12.59 1.58
N GLU A 59 15.91 -12.86 0.50
CA GLU A 59 17.14 -13.67 0.56
C GLU A 59 18.31 -12.94 1.23
N THR A 60 18.20 -11.62 1.43
CA THR A 60 19.29 -10.83 2.01
C THR A 60 19.09 -10.59 3.51
N ASP A 61 20.01 -11.09 4.34
CA ASP A 61 19.98 -10.96 5.81
C ASP A 61 20.58 -9.63 6.34
N GLN A 62 20.48 -8.54 5.56
CA GLN A 62 21.05 -7.24 5.93
C GLN A 62 19.99 -6.24 6.41
N PRO A 63 20.03 -5.78 7.68
CA PRO A 63 19.03 -4.86 8.23
C PRO A 63 19.02 -3.50 7.54
N ILE A 64 20.15 -3.08 6.95
CA ILE A 64 20.26 -1.82 6.21
C ILE A 64 19.32 -1.76 5.00
N ILE A 65 19.14 -2.90 4.30
CA ILE A 65 18.28 -2.97 3.11
C ILE A 65 16.82 -2.81 3.52
N ILE A 66 16.41 -3.44 4.62
CA ILE A 66 15.04 -3.35 5.14
C ILE A 66 14.74 -1.92 5.57
N LEU A 67 15.69 -1.26 6.26
CA LEU A 67 15.53 0.14 6.64
C LEU A 67 15.39 1.05 5.41
N LEU A 68 16.18 0.83 4.36
CA LEU A 68 16.06 1.56 3.09
C LEU A 68 14.71 1.32 2.41
N VAL A 69 14.21 0.09 2.42
CA VAL A 69 12.89 -0.26 1.87
C VAL A 69 11.78 0.44 2.67
N ILE A 70 11.82 0.40 4.00
CA ILE A 70 10.85 1.10 4.86
C ILE A 70 10.91 2.62 4.62
N LEU A 71 12.10 3.20 4.54
CA LEU A 71 12.28 4.62 4.25
C LEU A 71 11.68 4.97 2.88
N PHE A 72 11.97 4.16 1.86
CA PHE A 72 11.40 4.33 0.53
C PHE A 72 9.87 4.27 0.56
N MET A 73 9.30 3.33 1.32
CA MET A 73 7.84 3.20 1.49
C MET A 73 7.24 4.45 2.15
N ILE A 74 7.85 4.98 3.21
CA ILE A 74 7.38 6.20 3.88
C ILE A 74 7.38 7.38 2.90
N LEU A 75 8.46 7.56 2.13
CA LEU A 75 8.58 8.65 1.14
C LEU A 75 7.53 8.51 0.03
N MET A 76 7.38 7.31 -0.54
CA MET A 76 6.41 7.04 -1.59
C MET A 76 4.97 7.19 -1.10
N SER A 77 4.65 6.65 0.07
CA SER A 77 3.34 6.81 0.69
C SER A 77 3.02 8.26 0.98
N SER A 78 3.97 9.04 1.50
CA SER A 78 3.77 10.46 1.74
C SER A 78 3.58 11.25 0.45
N TRP A 79 4.33 10.91 -0.59
CA TRP A 79 4.20 11.55 -1.90
C TRP A 79 2.84 11.26 -2.54
N ILE A 80 2.39 10.00 -2.49
CA ILE A 80 1.10 9.60 -3.03
C ILE A 80 -0.03 10.22 -2.20
N ALA A 81 0.11 10.25 -0.87
CA ALA A 81 -0.87 10.85 0.05
C ALA A 81 -1.16 12.32 -0.28
N LEU A 82 -0.15 13.05 -0.76
CA LEU A 82 -0.26 14.46 -1.11
C LEU A 82 -0.87 14.72 -2.50
N ARG A 83 -0.99 13.70 -3.37
CA ARG A 83 -1.45 13.91 -4.76
C ARG A 83 -2.86 14.50 -4.85
N PRO A 84 -3.85 14.07 -4.03
CA PRO A 84 -5.20 14.62 -4.07
C PRO A 84 -5.31 16.00 -3.41
N LEU A 85 -4.32 16.40 -2.60
CA LEU A 85 -4.34 17.68 -1.90
C LEU A 85 -3.95 18.82 -2.84
N GLN A 86 -4.59 19.97 -2.63
CA GLN A 86 -4.28 21.20 -3.37
C GLN A 86 -2.94 21.81 -2.91
N GLU A 87 -2.60 21.69 -1.62
CA GLU A 87 -1.31 22.12 -1.09
C GLU A 87 -0.18 21.15 -1.44
N ARG A 88 0.72 21.57 -2.35
CA ARG A 88 1.82 20.75 -2.87
C ARG A 88 3.22 21.24 -2.46
N GLY A 89 3.31 21.91 -1.32
CA GLY A 89 4.58 22.47 -0.82
C GLY A 89 5.50 21.43 -0.16
N ILE A 90 6.81 21.70 -0.17
CA ILE A 90 7.82 20.92 0.55
C ILE A 90 7.48 20.82 2.05
N LYS A 91 6.91 21.88 2.63
CA LYS A 91 6.46 21.89 4.03
C LYS A 91 5.37 20.86 4.28
N ALA A 92 4.33 20.82 3.43
CA ALA A 92 3.25 19.84 3.54
C ALA A 92 3.78 18.40 3.37
N PHE A 93 4.70 18.18 2.43
CA PHE A 93 5.36 16.89 2.27
C PHE A 93 6.12 16.47 3.53
N LEU A 94 6.93 17.35 4.12
CA LEU A 94 7.66 17.05 5.35
C LEU A 94 6.73 16.77 6.54
N VAL A 95 5.62 17.50 6.66
CA VAL A 95 4.61 17.25 7.70
C VAL A 95 3.99 15.87 7.53
N VAL A 96 3.63 15.48 6.30
CA VAL A 96 3.06 14.15 6.04
C VAL A 96 4.08 13.04 6.25
N VAL A 97 5.33 13.23 5.82
CA VAL A 97 6.43 12.28 6.09
C VAL A 97 6.65 12.11 7.58
N ALA A 98 6.71 13.20 8.36
CA ALA A 98 6.88 13.13 9.81
C ALA A 98 5.68 12.44 10.48
N SER A 99 4.46 12.76 10.05
CA SER A 99 3.23 12.21 10.62
C SER A 99 3.08 10.71 10.32
N LEU A 100 3.21 10.32 9.05
CA LEU A 100 3.16 8.91 8.62
C LEU A 100 4.35 8.12 9.15
N GLY A 101 5.55 8.70 9.12
CA GLY A 101 6.76 8.08 9.64
C GLY A 101 6.65 7.80 11.13
N LEU A 102 6.32 8.80 11.95
CA LEU A 102 6.24 8.63 13.39
C LEU A 102 5.14 7.66 13.79
N SER A 103 3.91 7.85 13.28
CA SER A 103 2.77 6.98 13.61
C SER A 103 2.96 5.58 13.06
N GLY A 104 3.37 5.44 11.79
CA GLY A 104 3.53 4.15 11.14
C GLY A 104 4.68 3.34 11.71
N LEU A 105 5.82 3.97 12.04
CA LEU A 105 6.92 3.29 12.72
C LEU A 105 6.56 2.89 14.15
N ALA A 106 5.81 3.73 14.88
CA ALA A 106 5.33 3.37 16.22
C ALA A 106 4.41 2.13 16.18
N VAL A 107 3.47 2.08 15.23
CA VAL A 107 2.59 0.92 15.03
C VAL A 107 3.37 -0.30 14.56
N LEU A 108 4.31 -0.12 13.63
CA LEU A 108 5.16 -1.22 13.14
C LEU A 108 6.01 -1.81 14.28
N PHE A 109 6.57 -0.96 15.13
CA PHE A 109 7.31 -1.38 16.31
C PHE A 109 6.40 -2.12 17.30
N LEU A 110 5.20 -1.59 17.58
CA LEU A 110 4.21 -2.24 18.43
C LEU A 110 3.88 -3.65 17.93
N ILE A 111 3.51 -3.78 16.64
CA ILE A 111 3.09 -5.06 16.07
C ILE A 111 4.27 -6.05 16.02
N SER A 112 5.43 -5.60 15.55
CA SER A 112 6.59 -6.50 15.39
C SER A 112 7.13 -7.00 16.74
N GLN A 113 7.20 -6.16 17.76
CA GLN A 113 7.81 -6.54 19.03
C GLN A 113 6.82 -7.17 20.01
N PHE A 114 5.58 -6.68 20.09
CA PHE A 114 4.64 -7.09 21.14
C PHE A 114 3.55 -8.06 20.67
N ILE A 115 3.22 -8.09 19.38
CA ILE A 115 2.11 -8.91 18.87
C ILE A 115 2.62 -10.16 18.17
N VAL A 116 3.56 -9.99 17.25
CA VAL A 116 4.12 -11.10 16.46
C VAL A 116 5.31 -11.75 17.16
N GLU A 117 5.91 -11.07 18.16
CA GLU A 117 7.07 -11.54 18.93
C GLU A 117 8.19 -12.07 18.03
N LEU A 118 8.62 -11.27 17.05
CA LEU A 118 9.62 -11.74 16.11
C LEU A 118 10.96 -12.05 16.81
N PRO A 119 11.56 -13.24 16.57
CA PRO A 119 12.86 -13.58 17.14
C PRO A 119 13.98 -12.66 16.61
N ARG A 120 13.79 -12.09 15.41
CA ARG A 120 14.63 -11.04 14.84
C ARG A 120 13.74 -9.85 14.47
N TRP A 121 14.05 -8.68 15.02
CA TRP A 121 13.36 -7.42 14.71
C TRP A 121 13.54 -6.95 13.25
N PHE A 122 14.25 -7.70 12.41
CA PHE A 122 14.53 -7.38 11.01
C PHE A 122 14.20 -8.54 10.06
N GLU A 123 13.24 -9.41 10.40
CA GLU A 123 12.80 -10.48 9.49
C GLU A 123 12.10 -9.88 8.25
N PRO A 124 12.71 -9.91 7.03
CA PRO A 124 12.19 -9.17 5.87
C PRO A 124 10.79 -9.61 5.45
N SER A 125 10.55 -10.92 5.49
CA SER A 125 9.31 -11.58 5.07
C SER A 125 8.08 -11.21 5.90
N PHE A 126 8.28 -10.64 7.10
CA PHE A 126 7.18 -10.19 7.96
C PHE A 126 7.12 -8.67 8.02
N ILE A 127 8.25 -8.01 8.21
CA ILE A 127 8.29 -6.57 8.45
C ILE A 127 7.88 -5.79 7.21
N ILE A 128 8.36 -6.19 6.03
CA ILE A 128 8.04 -5.47 4.79
C ILE A 128 6.54 -5.57 4.46
N PRO A 129 5.89 -6.74 4.53
CA PRO A 129 4.43 -6.83 4.35
C PRO A 129 3.63 -6.04 5.40
N ILE A 130 4.00 -6.12 6.68
CA ILE A 130 3.29 -5.39 7.76
C ILE A 130 3.44 -3.87 7.55
N ALA A 131 4.66 -3.40 7.29
CA ALA A 131 4.92 -2.01 6.95
C ALA A 131 4.11 -1.58 5.73
N GLY A 132 4.04 -2.42 4.69
CA GLY A 132 3.27 -2.17 3.48
C GLY A 132 1.80 -1.95 3.75
N MET A 133 1.18 -2.80 4.57
CA MET A 133 -0.21 -2.65 4.97
C MET A 133 -0.43 -1.37 5.78
N ILE A 134 0.44 -1.06 6.76
CA ILE A 134 0.31 0.16 7.58
C ILE A 134 0.37 1.40 6.69
N PHE A 135 1.46 1.57 5.92
CA PHE A 135 1.67 2.79 5.15
C PHE A 135 0.69 2.93 3.97
N ALA A 136 0.25 1.83 3.35
CA ALA A 136 -0.77 1.88 2.30
C ALA A 136 -2.14 2.33 2.86
N ASN A 137 -2.54 1.78 4.00
CA ASN A 137 -3.80 2.17 4.66
C ASN A 137 -3.75 3.62 5.13
N SER A 138 -2.68 4.03 5.82
CA SER A 138 -2.54 5.40 6.30
C SER A 138 -2.49 6.42 5.16
N MET A 139 -1.82 6.12 4.05
CA MET A 139 -1.79 6.97 2.85
C MET A 139 -3.19 7.18 2.27
N ASN A 140 -3.99 6.13 2.17
CA ASN A 140 -5.37 6.24 1.67
C ASN A 140 -6.24 7.07 2.62
N THR A 141 -6.11 6.86 3.94
CA THR A 141 -6.84 7.66 4.93
C THR A 141 -6.46 9.13 4.88
N VAL A 142 -5.16 9.46 4.84
CA VAL A 142 -4.68 10.84 4.76
C VAL A 142 -5.11 11.50 3.45
N SER A 143 -5.01 10.79 2.33
CA SER A 143 -5.47 11.25 1.01
C SER A 143 -6.93 11.69 1.05
N LEU A 144 -7.80 10.80 1.52
CA LEU A 144 -9.25 11.02 1.49
C LEU A 144 -9.71 12.03 2.54
N ALA A 145 -9.14 11.96 3.75
CA ALA A 145 -9.46 12.92 4.80
C ALA A 145 -8.97 14.33 4.44
N GLY A 146 -7.76 14.44 3.86
CA GLY A 146 -7.20 15.69 3.38
C GLY A 146 -8.05 16.29 2.26
N GLU A 147 -8.32 15.53 1.21
CA GLU A 147 -9.19 15.97 0.10
C GLU A 147 -10.54 16.48 0.62
N ARG A 148 -11.17 15.73 1.54
CA ARG A 148 -12.46 16.12 2.10
C ARG A 148 -12.37 17.37 2.97
N LEU A 149 -11.32 17.53 3.77
CA LEU A 149 -11.10 18.73 4.58
C LEU A 149 -10.98 19.97 3.70
N PHE A 150 -10.15 19.93 2.65
CA PHE A 150 -9.99 21.05 1.72
C PHE A 150 -11.29 21.38 1.00
N THR A 151 -12.01 20.35 0.54
CA THR A 151 -13.30 20.52 -0.13
C THR A 151 -14.34 21.20 0.77
N GLU A 152 -14.38 20.86 2.06
CA GLU A 152 -15.31 21.49 3.01
C GLU A 152 -14.88 22.93 3.39
N GLN A 153 -13.58 23.19 3.49
CA GLN A 153 -13.05 24.55 3.73
C GLN A 153 -13.37 25.49 2.56
N GLU A 154 -13.21 25.05 1.31
CA GLU A 154 -13.56 25.84 0.12
C GLU A 154 -15.06 26.14 0.02
N ARG A 155 -15.91 25.24 0.56
CA ARG A 155 -17.36 25.45 0.61
C ARG A 155 -17.80 26.47 1.66
N GLY A 156 -16.87 27.04 2.45
CA GLY A 156 -17.14 28.14 3.37
C GLY A 156 -18.02 27.77 4.57
N LYS A 157 -18.20 26.48 4.88
CA LYS A 157 -18.87 26.06 6.11
C LYS A 157 -17.88 26.12 7.27
N ASN A 158 -17.83 27.27 7.93
CA ASN A 158 -17.27 27.36 9.28
C ASN A 158 -18.04 26.43 10.20
N TYR A 159 -17.33 25.55 10.91
CA TYR A 159 -17.84 24.83 12.07
C TYR A 159 -17.45 25.60 13.32
#